data_AF-A0A957KLM0-F1
#
_entry.id   AF-A0A957KLM0-F1
#
_cell.length_a   1.000
_cell.length_b   1.000
_cell.length_c   1.000
_cell.angle_alpha   90.00
_cell.angle_beta   90.00
_cell.angle_gamma   90.00
#
_symmetry.space_group_name_H-M   'P 1'
#
loop_
_entity.id
_entity.type
_entity.pdbx_description
1 polymer ?
#
loop_
_entity_poly.entity_id
_entity_poly.type
_entity_poly.pdbx_seq_one_letter_code
_entity_poly.pdbx_strand_id
1 'polypeptide(L)'
;MSEQEKARSFLARMLGLGKGNEVQAPAAGPTNVAGQALPHFAEVEMIPVRQEDGRLTNYPPPSHWDDWVEWDGKQWPKRVAHRYMLVPTTCFNCESGCGLLAYVDKETLEVRKFEGNPMHPGSRGRNCAKGPATHNQV
;
A
#
# COMPACT_ATOMS: atom_id res chain seq x y z
N MET A 1 -27.27 -2.63 32.26
CA MET A 1 -25.80 -2.79 32.18
C MET A 1 -25.19 -1.99 33.31
N SER A 2 -24.53 -2.67 34.25
CA SER A 2 -23.97 -2.03 35.45
C SER A 2 -22.78 -1.14 35.06
N GLU A 3 -22.51 -0.08 35.81
CA GLU A 3 -21.40 0.84 35.53
C GLU A 3 -20.03 0.14 35.46
N GLN A 4 -19.89 -0.98 36.18
CA GLN A 4 -18.67 -1.79 36.19
C GLN A 4 -18.43 -2.47 34.83
N GLU A 5 -19.49 -2.85 34.11
CA GLU A 5 -19.37 -3.45 32.77
C GLU A 5 -18.92 -2.41 31.74
N LYS A 6 -19.41 -1.17 31.87
CA LYS A 6 -19.01 -0.05 31.00
C LYS A 6 -17.54 0.32 31.22
N ALA A 7 -17.09 0.38 32.47
CA ALA A 7 -15.71 0.67 32.82
C ALA A 7 -14.75 -0.39 32.27
N ARG A 8 -15.11 -1.68 32.38
CA ARG A 8 -14.29 -2.79 31.85
C ARG A 8 -14.22 -2.80 30.32
N SER A 9 -15.35 -2.54 29.64
CA SER A 9 -15.39 -2.44 28.18
C SER A 9 -14.57 -1.25 27.65
N PHE A 10 -14.62 -0.11 28.34
CA PHE A 10 -13.81 1.05 28.02
C PHE A 10 -12.31 0.79 28.21
N LEU A 11 -11.92 0.16 29.33
CA LEU A 11 -10.53 -0.18 29.62
C LEU A 11 -9.98 -1.20 28.62
N ALA A 12 -10.76 -2.21 28.23
CA ALA A 12 -10.38 -3.18 27.21
C ALA A 12 -10.15 -2.53 25.84
N ARG A 13 -11.00 -1.57 25.45
CA ARG A 13 -10.81 -0.75 24.24
C ARG A 13 -9.56 0.12 24.30
N MET A 14 -9.28 0.75 25.44
CA MET A 14 -8.08 1.57 25.62
C MET A 14 -6.79 0.75 25.59
N LEU A 15 -6.81 -0.46 26.15
CA LEU A 15 -5.67 -1.35 26.23
C LEU A 15 -5.47 -2.21 24.96
N GLY A 16 -6.32 -2.06 23.94
CA GLY A 16 -6.23 -2.83 22.70
C GLY A 16 -6.47 -4.33 22.86
N LEU A 17 -6.91 -4.78 24.04
CA LEU A 17 -7.21 -6.17 24.36
C LEU A 17 -8.56 -6.52 23.74
N GLY A 18 -8.52 -7.01 22.49
CA GLY A 18 -9.73 -7.31 21.71
C GLY A 18 -9.60 -7.08 20.20
N LYS A 19 -8.49 -6.52 19.71
CA LYS A 19 -8.12 -6.63 18.29
C LYS A 19 -7.66 -8.06 17.99
N GLY A 20 -8.56 -9.02 18.15
CA GLY A 20 -8.45 -10.26 17.40
C GLY A 20 -8.39 -9.87 15.94
N ASN A 21 -7.41 -10.45 15.22
CA ASN A 21 -7.30 -10.37 13.77
C ASN A 21 -8.73 -10.48 13.20
N GLU A 22 -9.28 -9.38 12.68
CA GLU A 22 -10.62 -9.39 12.10
C GLU A 22 -10.55 -10.38 10.95
N VAL A 23 -11.06 -11.58 11.19
CA VAL A 23 -11.32 -12.54 10.12
C VAL A 23 -12.35 -11.86 9.26
N GLN A 24 -11.89 -11.30 8.14
CA GLN A 24 -12.73 -10.65 7.15
C GLN A 24 -13.91 -11.58 6.87
N ALA A 25 -15.12 -11.06 7.04
CA ALA A 25 -16.35 -11.83 6.82
C ALA A 25 -16.29 -12.50 5.43
N PRO A 26 -16.76 -13.76 5.29
CA PRO A 26 -16.76 -14.44 4.01
C PRO A 26 -17.51 -13.61 2.98
N ALA A 27 -16.89 -13.40 1.81
CA ALA A 27 -17.39 -12.49 0.80
C ALA A 27 -18.74 -12.98 0.25
N ALA A 28 -19.71 -12.08 0.15
CA ALA A 28 -20.95 -12.30 -0.60
C ALA A 28 -20.77 -12.18 -2.14
N GLY A 29 -19.53 -12.07 -2.62
CA GLY A 29 -19.15 -11.81 -4.02
C GLY A 29 -18.06 -12.75 -4.54
N PRO A 30 -17.43 -12.46 -5.69
CA PRO A 30 -16.34 -13.29 -6.21
C PRO A 30 -15.21 -13.42 -5.20
N THR A 31 -14.82 -14.66 -4.93
CA THR A 31 -13.77 -15.04 -3.98
C THR A 31 -12.52 -15.56 -4.69
N ASN A 32 -11.38 -15.55 -4.00
CA ASN A 32 -10.21 -16.29 -4.44
C ASN A 32 -10.42 -17.82 -4.28
N VAL A 33 -9.47 -18.64 -4.74
CA VAL A 33 -9.55 -20.12 -4.61
C VAL A 33 -9.65 -20.61 -3.17
N ALA A 34 -9.29 -19.77 -2.19
CA ALA A 34 -9.40 -20.04 -0.76
C ALA A 34 -10.72 -19.55 -0.15
N GLY A 35 -11.67 -19.05 -0.95
CA GLY A 35 -12.97 -18.57 -0.47
C GLY A 35 -12.93 -17.21 0.23
N GLN A 36 -11.81 -16.50 0.17
CA GLN A 36 -11.69 -15.15 0.73
C GLN A 36 -12.18 -14.10 -0.26
N ALA A 37 -12.70 -12.99 0.25
CA ALA A 37 -13.08 -11.83 -0.56
C ALA A 37 -11.88 -11.33 -1.35
N LEU A 38 -12.10 -11.00 -2.64
CA LEU A 38 -11.09 -10.26 -3.39
C LEU A 38 -10.82 -8.92 -2.67
N PRO A 39 -9.55 -8.48 -2.59
CA PRO A 39 -9.24 -7.22 -1.92
C PRO A 39 -9.93 -6.05 -2.63
N HIS A 40 -10.61 -5.22 -1.85
CA HIS A 40 -11.30 -4.04 -2.36
C HIS A 40 -10.34 -2.85 -2.41
N PHE A 41 -10.46 -2.06 -3.48
CA PHE A 41 -9.76 -0.77 -3.57
C PHE A 41 -10.15 0.12 -2.40
N ALA A 42 -9.16 0.76 -1.79
CA ALA A 42 -9.43 1.76 -0.79
C ALA A 42 -10.01 3.01 -1.48
N GLU A 43 -11.17 3.48 -1.03
CA GLU A 43 -11.70 4.80 -1.40
C GLU A 43 -10.92 5.87 -0.62
N VAL A 44 -9.76 6.25 -1.14
CA VAL A 44 -8.86 7.19 -0.48
C VAL A 44 -8.47 8.34 -1.38
N GLU A 45 -8.29 9.51 -0.77
CA GLU A 45 -7.72 10.66 -1.45
C GLU A 45 -6.23 10.42 -1.70
N MET A 46 -5.88 10.27 -2.97
CA MET A 46 -4.49 10.13 -3.40
C MET A 46 -3.75 11.44 -3.25
N ILE A 47 -2.44 11.38 -2.99
CA ILE A 47 -1.58 12.57 -2.94
C ILE A 47 -1.29 13.03 -4.37
N PRO A 48 -1.78 14.21 -4.80
CA PRO A 48 -1.42 14.77 -6.08
C PRO A 48 -0.05 15.45 -5.99
N VAL A 49 0.92 14.97 -6.78
CA VAL A 49 2.23 15.59 -6.91
C VAL A 49 2.35 16.21 -8.30
N ARG A 50 2.42 17.55 -8.34
CA ARG A 50 2.72 18.30 -9.55
C ARG A 50 4.22 18.48 -9.69
N GLN A 51 4.79 17.89 -10.72
CA GLN A 51 6.20 18.05 -11.06
C GLN A 51 6.44 19.37 -11.80
N GLU A 52 7.69 19.86 -11.77
CA GLU A 52 8.10 21.12 -12.41
C GLU A 52 7.90 21.13 -13.93
N ASP A 53 7.92 19.96 -14.57
CA ASP A 53 7.65 19.80 -16.00
C ASP A 53 6.15 19.77 -16.33
N GLY A 54 5.28 20.00 -15.34
CA GLY A 54 3.82 20.02 -15.50
C GLY A 54 3.15 18.66 -15.35
N ARG A 55 3.89 17.55 -15.20
CA ARG A 55 3.29 16.22 -14.98
C ARG A 55 2.60 16.18 -13.62
N LEU A 56 1.37 15.66 -13.61
CA LEU A 56 0.65 15.32 -12.38
C LEU A 56 0.75 13.81 -12.15
N THR A 57 1.18 13.40 -10.96
CA THR A 57 1.22 11.99 -10.57
C THR A 57 0.51 11.83 -9.23
N ASN A 58 -0.31 10.79 -9.12
CA ASN A 58 -1.06 10.51 -7.90
C ASN A 58 -0.39 9.35 -7.18
N TYR A 59 -0.19 9.49 -5.87
CA TYR A 59 0.44 8.47 -5.04
C TYR A 59 -0.46 8.06 -3.89
N PRO A 60 -0.34 6.81 -3.42
CA PRO A 60 -1.06 6.37 -2.23
C PRO A 60 -0.61 7.17 -1.01
N PRO A 61 -1.54 7.60 -0.14
CA PRO A 61 -1.20 8.31 1.09
C PRO A 61 -0.39 7.42 2.05
N PRO A 62 0.63 7.95 2.76
CA PRO A 62 1.48 7.19 3.67
C PRO A 62 0.72 6.41 4.76
N SER A 63 -0.43 6.92 5.20
CA SER A 63 -1.28 6.24 6.18
C SER A 63 -1.82 4.88 5.72
N HIS A 64 -1.77 4.60 4.41
CA HIS A 64 -2.21 3.34 3.80
C HIS A 64 -1.05 2.50 3.25
N TRP A 65 0.20 2.88 3.48
CA TRP A 65 1.34 2.14 2.92
C TRP A 65 1.49 0.74 3.53
N ASP A 66 1.12 0.53 4.79
CA ASP A 66 1.16 -0.82 5.39
C ASP A 66 0.15 -1.78 4.75
N ASP A 67 -0.87 -1.25 4.07
CA ASP A 67 -1.97 -2.02 3.51
C ASP A 67 -2.65 -1.32 2.32
N TRP A 68 -2.04 -1.50 1.15
CA TRP A 68 -2.48 -0.87 -0.09
C TRP A 68 -3.04 -1.90 -1.07
N VAL A 69 -4.18 -1.62 -1.70
CA VAL A 69 -4.75 -2.49 -2.73
C VAL A 69 -4.67 -1.81 -4.09
N GLU A 70 -4.13 -2.51 -5.08
CA GLU A 70 -4.06 -2.01 -6.46
C GLU A 70 -4.38 -3.11 -7.48
N TRP A 71 -4.88 -2.71 -8.66
CA TRP A 71 -5.13 -3.60 -9.78
C TRP A 71 -3.82 -3.95 -10.47
N ASP A 72 -3.70 -5.19 -10.91
CA ASP A 72 -2.59 -5.63 -11.74
C ASP A 72 -2.68 -5.03 -13.15
N GLY A 73 -1.84 -4.03 -13.42
CA GLY A 73 -1.75 -3.41 -14.73
C GLY A 73 -1.36 -4.38 -15.86
N LYS A 74 -0.66 -5.49 -15.57
CA LYS A 74 -0.26 -6.49 -16.58
C LYS A 74 -1.42 -7.39 -16.99
N GLN A 75 -2.46 -7.50 -16.16
CA GLN A 75 -3.59 -8.39 -16.41
C GLN A 75 -4.80 -7.68 -17.03
N TRP A 76 -4.68 -6.39 -17.36
CA TRP A 76 -5.73 -5.64 -18.04
C TRP A 76 -6.20 -6.38 -19.32
N PRO A 77 -7.52 -6.53 -19.54
CA PRO A 77 -8.67 -5.92 -18.83
C PRO A 77 -9.22 -6.72 -17.64
N LYS A 78 -8.58 -7.83 -17.24
CA LYS A 78 -8.99 -8.57 -16.04
C LYS A 78 -8.68 -7.75 -14.80
N ARG A 79 -9.69 -7.57 -13.94
CA ARG A 79 -9.57 -6.85 -12.67
C ARG A 79 -9.03 -7.76 -11.58
N VAL A 80 -7.72 -7.97 -11.58
CA VAL A 80 -7.03 -8.76 -10.54
C VAL A 80 -6.41 -7.81 -9.54
N ALA A 81 -6.92 -7.82 -8.30
CA ALA A 81 -6.41 -6.96 -7.22
C ALA A 81 -5.30 -7.66 -6.45
N HIS A 82 -4.28 -6.90 -6.08
CA HIS A 82 -3.18 -7.32 -5.22
C HIS A 82 -3.11 -6.43 -4.00
N ARG A 83 -2.66 -7.01 -2.88
CA ARG A 83 -2.50 -6.33 -1.59
C ARG A 83 -1.01 -6.17 -1.29
N TYR A 84 -0.59 -4.92 -1.09
CA TYR A 84 0.80 -4.52 -0.98
C TYR A 84 1.11 -3.88 0.37
N MET A 85 2.36 -4.01 0.78
CA MET A 85 3.03 -3.13 1.72
C MET A 85 4.01 -2.24 0.94
N LEU A 86 3.91 -0.93 1.11
CA LEU A 86 4.66 0.07 0.37
C LEU A 86 5.82 0.55 1.23
N VAL A 87 7.03 0.13 0.86
CA VAL A 87 8.23 0.37 1.68
C VAL A 87 9.09 1.46 1.03
N PRO A 88 9.31 2.61 1.70
CA PRO A 88 10.24 3.62 1.22
C PRO A 88 11.66 3.09 1.16
N THR A 89 12.35 3.35 0.05
CA THR A 89 13.76 3.02 -0.14
C THR A 89 14.45 4.07 -1.01
N THR A 90 15.74 3.90 -1.26
CA THR A 90 16.57 4.84 -2.02
C THR A 90 17.19 4.16 -3.23
N CYS A 91 17.11 4.82 -4.38
CA CYS A 91 17.75 4.38 -5.61
C CYS A 91 19.28 4.48 -5.49
N PHE A 92 19.99 3.41 -5.83
CA PHE A 92 21.46 3.33 -5.77
C PHE A 92 22.13 3.34 -7.16
N ASN A 93 21.36 3.55 -8.24
CA ASN A 93 21.88 3.51 -9.61
C ASN A 93 22.74 4.74 -10.00
N CYS A 94 22.65 5.84 -9.23
CA CYS A 94 23.49 7.02 -9.37
C CYS A 94 23.52 7.78 -8.03
N GLU A 95 24.38 8.79 -7.96
CA GLU A 95 24.61 9.65 -6.80
C GLU A 95 23.43 10.57 -6.43
N SER A 96 22.41 10.64 -7.29
CA SER A 96 21.23 11.48 -7.03
C SER A 96 20.36 10.96 -5.87
N GLY A 97 20.48 9.67 -5.52
CA GLY A 97 19.79 9.10 -4.36
C GLY A 97 18.27 9.30 -4.37
N CYS A 98 17.61 9.18 -5.53
CA CYS A 98 16.17 9.40 -5.62
C CYS A 98 15.39 8.42 -4.73
N GLY A 99 14.35 8.90 -4.03
CA GLY A 99 13.46 8.04 -3.27
C GLY A 99 12.63 7.13 -4.17
N LEU A 100 12.56 5.86 -3.79
CA LEU A 100 11.75 4.80 -4.38
C LEU A 100 10.70 4.34 -3.37
N LEU A 101 9.58 3.83 -3.86
CA LEU A 101 8.55 3.15 -3.08
C LEU A 101 8.43 1.74 -3.62
N ALA A 102 8.80 0.76 -2.80
CA ALA A 102 8.76 -0.66 -3.14
C ALA A 102 7.36 -1.21 -2.89
N TYR A 103 6.73 -1.80 -3.91
CA TYR A 103 5.44 -2.47 -3.76
C TYR A 103 5.73 -3.94 -3.44
N VAL A 104 5.65 -4.29 -2.16
CA VAL A 104 5.89 -5.64 -1.66
C VAL A 104 4.56 -6.36 -1.55
N ASP A 105 4.40 -7.46 -2.26
CA ASP A 105 3.22 -8.32 -2.19
C ASP A 105 3.08 -8.90 -0.77
N LYS A 106 1.93 -8.72 -0.10
CA LYS A 106 1.76 -9.19 1.28
C LYS A 106 1.57 -10.70 1.40
N GLU A 107 1.26 -11.38 0.29
CA GLU A 107 1.10 -12.83 0.26
C GLU A 107 2.45 -13.51 -0.05
N THR A 108 3.16 -13.04 -1.08
CA THR A 108 4.42 -13.68 -1.52
C THR A 108 5.68 -13.05 -0.92
N LEU A 109 5.58 -11.85 -0.35
CA LEU A 109 6.69 -11.01 0.11
C LEU A 109 7.67 -10.61 -1.00
N GLU A 110 7.31 -10.82 -2.26
CA GLU A 110 8.11 -10.39 -3.40
C GLU A 110 7.90 -8.90 -3.68
N VAL A 111 8.98 -8.21 -4.04
CA VAL A 111 8.87 -6.87 -4.63
C VAL A 111 8.30 -7.01 -6.03
N ARG A 112 7.15 -6.40 -6.33
CA ARG A 112 6.51 -6.48 -7.67
C ARG A 112 6.88 -5.33 -8.59
N LYS A 113 7.10 -4.14 -8.02
CA LYS A 113 7.51 -2.93 -8.75
C LYS A 113 8.12 -1.90 -7.80
N PHE A 114 8.83 -0.94 -8.40
CA PHE A 114 9.24 0.29 -7.74
C PHE A 114 8.61 1.49 -8.41
N GLU A 115 8.08 2.41 -7.61
CA GLU A 115 7.64 3.73 -8.05
C GLU A 115 8.47 4.81 -7.35
N GLY A 116 8.26 6.08 -7.70
CA GLY A 116 8.91 7.18 -6.98
C GLY A 116 8.24 7.42 -5.63
N ASN A 117 9.04 7.68 -4.59
CA ASN A 117 8.51 8.04 -3.28
C ASN A 117 8.09 9.52 -3.25
N PRO A 118 6.79 9.85 -3.14
CA PRO A 118 6.31 11.24 -3.12
C PRO A 118 6.84 12.03 -1.91
N MET A 119 7.14 11.35 -0.81
CA MET A 119 7.59 11.97 0.43
C MET A 119 9.11 12.19 0.47
N HIS A 120 9.85 11.78 -0.55
CA HIS A 120 11.30 11.97 -0.58
C HIS A 120 11.64 13.46 -0.83
N PRO A 121 12.45 14.11 0.01
CA PRO A 121 12.62 15.57 -0.01
C PRO A 121 13.26 16.10 -1.30
N GLY A 122 14.18 15.33 -1.88
CA GLY A 122 14.85 15.68 -3.14
C GLY A 122 13.97 15.38 -4.35
N SER A 123 13.85 14.10 -4.69
CA SER A 123 13.11 13.65 -5.88
C SER A 123 11.59 13.87 -5.87
N ARG A 124 10.92 13.88 -4.71
CA ARG A 124 9.45 14.07 -4.59
C ARG A 124 8.65 13.22 -5.58
N GLY A 125 8.96 11.93 -5.67
CA GLY A 125 8.33 10.98 -6.60
C GLY A 125 8.91 10.96 -8.02
N ARG A 126 9.83 11.86 -8.38
CA ARG A 126 10.43 11.90 -9.71
C ARG A 126 11.61 10.93 -9.85
N ASN A 127 11.47 10.02 -10.81
CA ASN A 127 12.50 9.02 -11.10
C ASN A 127 12.85 9.01 -12.59
N CYS A 128 14.12 8.77 -12.92
CA CYS A 128 14.51 8.41 -14.28
C CYS A 128 14.18 6.94 -14.57
N ALA A 129 14.35 6.49 -15.82
CA ALA A 129 14.07 5.11 -16.23
C ALA A 129 14.82 4.05 -15.38
N LYS A 130 16.01 4.38 -14.88
CA LYS A 130 16.80 3.48 -14.03
C LYS A 130 16.15 3.20 -12.67
N GLY A 131 15.39 4.16 -12.13
CA GLY A 131 14.78 4.05 -10.80
C GLY A 131 13.85 2.83 -10.70
N PRO A 132 12.76 2.77 -11.50
CA PRO A 132 11.88 1.60 -11.53
C PRO A 132 12.59 0.30 -11.95
N ALA A 133 13.58 0.40 -12.85
CA ALA A 133 14.35 -0.75 -13.33
C ALA A 133 15.25 -1.39 -12.26
N THR A 134 15.41 -0.78 -11.08
CA THR A 134 16.05 -1.40 -9.91
C THR A 134 15.42 -2.75 -9.54
N HIS A 135 14.15 -2.97 -9.92
CA HIS A 135 13.47 -4.26 -9.74
C HIS A 135 14.23 -5.43 -10.37
N ASN A 136 14.95 -5.22 -11.48
CA ASN A 136 15.70 -6.28 -12.16
C ASN A 136 17.07 -6.59 -11.49
N GLN A 137 17.43 -5.87 -10.44
CA GLN A 137 18.73 -5.96 -9.76
C GLN A 137 18.63 -6.58 -8.36
N VAL A 138 17.42 -6.92 -7.91
CA VAL A 138 17.10 -7.44 -6.57
C VAL A 138 16.33 -8.75 -6.65
#